data_AF-A0A136NC65-F1
#
_entry.id   AF-A0A136NC65-F1
#
_cell.length_a   1.000
_cell.length_b   1.000
_cell.length_c   1.000
_cell.angle_alpha   90.00
_cell.angle_beta   90.00
_cell.angle_gamma   90.00
#
_symmetry.space_group_name_H-M   'P 1'
#
loop_
_entity.id
_entity.type
_entity.pdbx_description
1 polymer ?
#
loop_
_entity_poly.entity_id
_entity_poly.type
_entity_poly.pdbx_seq_one_letter_code
_entity_poly.pdbx_strand_id
1 'polypeptide(L)'
;MRYYAQYGERNPFNNELSNDELDQIQSSELVDILHSIINFKHKILYYGPEESESLTKKLNKSHTLPYNFKAIPEIKRYTFNKVQNNEVLFTDYDMVQSEIQWFRNGDDYNPNQVPIISIFNEYFGGNMSGIVFQDIRESKALAYSTYASFGSPQRKNEPFYTIAYVGCQADKMKESIAAMQNLLNDLPKSEKLFNNSKAGLKNVISTSRTTKTSLLFSYLNALKKGIQYDMNEKTYKELDHFTFEDIQKFHSQNIAKKPYTLTVLGKDDKMNWDELKKYGTIKKLSLEDIFGY
;
A
#
# COMPACT_ATOMS: atom_id res chain seq x y z
N MET A 1 -0.26 8.01 -10.28
CA MET A 1 1.08 8.49 -9.86
C MET A 1 1.80 7.65 -8.80
N ARG A 2 1.15 7.11 -7.76
CA ARG A 2 1.85 6.28 -6.74
C ARG A 2 2.67 5.12 -7.36
N TYR A 3 2.10 4.38 -8.30
CA TYR A 3 2.82 3.30 -8.99
C TYR A 3 4.04 3.80 -9.77
N TYR A 4 3.93 4.99 -10.38
CA TYR A 4 5.07 5.64 -11.02
C TYR A 4 6.18 5.96 -10.01
N ALA A 5 5.83 6.54 -8.86
CA ALA A 5 6.81 6.78 -7.78
C ALA A 5 7.43 5.47 -7.26
N GLN A 6 6.64 4.41 -7.21
CA GLN A 6 7.06 3.11 -6.66
C GLN A 6 7.95 2.29 -7.59
N TYR A 7 7.71 2.32 -8.91
CA TYR A 7 8.34 1.44 -9.89
C TYR A 7 8.99 2.18 -11.06
N GLY A 8 8.62 3.44 -11.30
CA GLY A 8 9.01 4.23 -12.47
C GLY A 8 8.00 4.17 -13.61
N GLU A 9 8.48 4.55 -14.80
CA GLU A 9 7.67 4.74 -16.01
C GLU A 9 6.91 3.50 -16.45
N ARG A 10 7.50 2.30 -16.32
CA ARG A 10 6.80 1.04 -16.60
C ARG A 10 6.55 0.30 -15.30
N ASN A 11 5.28 0.10 -14.98
CA ASN A 11 4.86 -0.36 -13.66
C ASN A 11 3.63 -1.27 -13.77
N PRO A 12 3.23 -1.96 -12.69
CA PRO A 12 2.08 -2.87 -12.73
C PRO A 12 0.74 -2.23 -13.10
N PHE A 13 0.61 -0.90 -12.98
CA PHE A 13 -0.65 -0.19 -13.22
C PHE A 13 -0.83 0.22 -14.68
N ASN A 14 0.26 0.53 -15.40
CA ASN A 14 0.21 0.87 -16.83
C ASN A 14 0.65 -0.28 -17.74
N ASN A 15 0.50 -1.51 -17.25
CA ASN A 15 0.70 -2.72 -18.03
C ASN A 15 -0.67 -3.32 -18.39
N GLU A 16 -1.44 -2.53 -19.11
CA GLU A 16 -2.75 -2.86 -19.63
C GLU A 16 -2.67 -3.00 -21.15
N LEU A 17 -3.70 -3.57 -21.75
CA LEU A 17 -3.85 -3.61 -23.21
C LEU A 17 -4.14 -2.20 -23.74
N SER A 18 -3.57 -1.87 -24.89
CA SER A 18 -3.93 -0.68 -25.66
C SER A 18 -5.34 -0.78 -26.24
N ASN A 19 -5.91 0.35 -26.65
CA ASN A 19 -7.22 0.38 -27.30
C ASN A 19 -7.25 -0.50 -28.58
N ASP A 20 -6.18 -0.45 -29.38
CA ASP A 20 -6.07 -1.29 -30.59
C ASP A 20 -6.01 -2.78 -30.25
N GLU A 21 -5.29 -3.16 -29.19
CA GLU A 21 -5.26 -4.55 -28.72
C GLU A 21 -6.62 -4.98 -28.20
N LEU A 22 -7.34 -4.12 -27.47
CA LEU A 22 -8.70 -4.40 -26.98
C LEU A 22 -9.69 -4.58 -28.13
N ASP A 23 -9.65 -3.72 -29.15
CA ASP A 23 -10.52 -3.79 -30.32
C ASP A 23 -10.27 -5.03 -31.18
N GLN A 24 -9.04 -5.57 -31.11
CA GLN A 24 -8.65 -6.79 -31.82
C GLN A 24 -9.02 -8.08 -31.08
N ILE A 25 -9.37 -8.03 -29.79
CA ILE A 25 -9.74 -9.22 -29.01
C ILE A 25 -10.94 -9.92 -29.66
N GLN A 26 -10.77 -11.19 -29.98
CA GLN A 26 -11.83 -12.05 -30.47
C GLN A 26 -12.52 -12.79 -29.33
N SER A 27 -13.84 -12.96 -29.43
CA SER A 27 -14.61 -13.73 -28.44
C SER A 27 -14.11 -15.18 -28.30
N SER A 28 -13.62 -15.77 -29.40
CA SER A 28 -13.01 -17.11 -29.40
C SER A 28 -11.78 -17.18 -28.51
N GLU A 29 -10.92 -16.15 -28.49
CA GLU A 29 -9.71 -16.14 -27.67
C GLU A 29 -10.07 -16.15 -26.17
N LEU A 30 -11.08 -15.39 -25.77
CA LEU A 30 -11.55 -15.36 -24.38
C LEU A 30 -12.16 -16.70 -23.96
N VAL A 31 -12.93 -17.33 -24.85
CA VAL A 31 -13.50 -18.67 -24.62
C VAL A 31 -12.41 -19.73 -24.51
N ASP A 32 -11.37 -19.65 -25.35
CA ASP A 32 -10.22 -20.55 -25.31
C ASP A 32 -9.43 -20.38 -24.00
N ILE A 33 -9.23 -19.13 -23.55
CA ILE A 33 -8.62 -18.86 -22.24
C ILE A 33 -9.45 -19.53 -21.15
N LEU A 34 -10.77 -19.30 -21.10
CA LEU A 34 -11.66 -19.87 -20.10
C LEU A 34 -11.55 -21.40 -20.03
N HIS A 35 -11.65 -22.08 -21.18
CA HIS A 35 -11.52 -23.54 -21.24
C HIS A 35 -10.11 -24.04 -20.91
N SER A 36 -9.08 -23.19 -21.04
CA SER A 36 -7.71 -23.56 -20.71
C SER A 36 -7.35 -23.45 -19.23
N ILE A 37 -8.09 -22.69 -18.42
CA ILE A 37 -7.72 -22.38 -17.02
C ILE A 37 -7.52 -23.66 -16.18
N ILE A 38 -8.37 -24.66 -16.35
CA ILE A 38 -8.28 -25.93 -15.61
C ILE A 38 -7.06 -26.79 -16.00
N ASN A 39 -6.42 -26.47 -17.13
CA ASN A 39 -5.23 -27.18 -17.60
C ASN A 39 -3.94 -26.70 -16.94
N PHE A 40 -3.98 -25.61 -16.16
CA PHE A 40 -2.85 -25.16 -15.35
C PHE A 40 -2.91 -25.77 -13.95
N LYS A 41 -1.75 -25.90 -13.30
CA LYS A 41 -1.71 -26.34 -11.91
C LYS A 41 -2.43 -25.32 -11.02
N HIS A 42 -3.47 -25.76 -10.31
CA HIS A 42 -4.32 -24.90 -9.49
C HIS A 42 -4.61 -25.53 -8.12
N LYS A 43 -5.25 -24.76 -7.24
CA LYS A 43 -5.66 -25.20 -5.90
C LYS A 43 -7.17 -25.04 -5.76
N ILE A 44 -7.82 -26.04 -5.16
CA ILE A 44 -9.21 -25.93 -4.70
C ILE A 44 -9.17 -25.60 -3.22
N LEU A 45 -9.79 -24.48 -2.85
CA LEU A 45 -9.89 -24.02 -1.47
C LEU A 45 -11.29 -24.36 -0.96
N TYR A 46 -11.37 -25.09 0.15
CA TYR A 46 -12.65 -25.54 0.69
C TYR A 46 -12.78 -25.16 2.18
N TYR A 47 -13.94 -24.59 2.51
CA TYR A 47 -14.39 -24.36 3.87
C TYR A 47 -15.86 -24.80 3.94
N GLY A 48 -16.15 -25.86 4.67
CA GLY A 48 -17.51 -26.37 4.81
C GLY A 48 -17.54 -27.61 5.71
N PRO A 49 -18.75 -28.13 5.99
CA PRO A 49 -18.95 -29.22 6.95
C PRO A 49 -18.58 -30.60 6.41
N GLU A 50 -18.44 -30.75 5.10
CA GLU A 50 -18.11 -32.04 4.49
C GLU A 50 -16.67 -32.49 4.78
N GLU A 51 -16.52 -33.75 5.15
CA GLU A 51 -15.25 -34.40 5.39
C GLU A 51 -14.39 -34.49 4.11
N SER A 52 -13.07 -34.40 4.30
CA SER A 52 -12.09 -34.33 3.20
C SER A 52 -12.21 -35.49 2.20
N GLU A 53 -12.44 -36.72 2.66
CA GLU A 53 -12.57 -37.89 1.79
C GLU A 53 -13.84 -37.84 0.93
N SER A 54 -14.97 -37.45 1.52
CA SER A 54 -16.24 -37.31 0.81
C SER A 54 -16.18 -36.19 -0.24
N LEU A 55 -15.62 -35.04 0.15
CA LEU A 55 -15.36 -33.93 -0.76
C LEU A 55 -14.48 -34.37 -1.93
N THR A 56 -13.38 -35.05 -1.65
CA THR A 56 -12.44 -35.52 -2.68
C THR A 56 -13.14 -36.48 -3.66
N LYS A 57 -13.97 -37.40 -3.17
CA LYS A 57 -14.77 -38.30 -4.03
C LYS A 57 -15.74 -37.53 -4.93
N LYS A 58 -16.40 -36.48 -4.42
CA LYS A 58 -17.30 -35.63 -5.22
C LYS A 58 -16.52 -34.82 -6.25
N LEU A 59 -15.40 -34.22 -5.86
CA LEU A 59 -14.54 -33.45 -6.75
C LEU A 59 -14.01 -34.32 -7.89
N ASN A 60 -13.52 -35.52 -7.60
CA ASN A 60 -12.99 -36.43 -8.64
C ASN A 60 -14.04 -36.85 -9.69
N LYS A 61 -15.35 -36.74 -9.38
CA LYS A 61 -16.41 -37.03 -10.36
C LYS A 61 -16.66 -35.88 -11.34
N SER A 62 -16.45 -34.64 -10.92
CA SER A 62 -16.84 -33.45 -11.68
C SER A 62 -15.67 -32.59 -12.14
N HIS A 63 -14.49 -32.77 -11.53
CA HIS A 63 -13.30 -31.96 -11.76
C HIS A 63 -12.19 -32.81 -12.37
N THR A 64 -12.24 -32.97 -13.69
CA THR A 64 -11.24 -33.73 -14.44
C THR A 64 -9.95 -32.90 -14.59
N LEU A 65 -8.84 -33.46 -14.12
CA LEU A 65 -7.51 -32.87 -14.29
C LEU A 65 -6.82 -33.44 -15.55
N PRO A 66 -6.01 -32.64 -16.25
CA PRO A 66 -5.22 -33.16 -17.37
C PRO A 66 -4.12 -34.11 -16.85
N TYR A 67 -3.67 -35.04 -17.70
CA TYR A 67 -2.52 -35.88 -17.40
C TYR A 67 -1.23 -35.06 -17.25
N ASN A 68 -1.06 -34.03 -18.08
CA ASN A 68 0.04 -33.06 -18.01
C ASN A 68 -0.52 -31.64 -17.87
N PHE A 69 -0.07 -30.91 -16.85
CA PHE A 69 -0.41 -29.49 -16.70
C PHE A 69 0.36 -28.61 -17.67
N LYS A 70 -0.30 -27.58 -18.19
CA LYS A 70 0.37 -26.47 -18.89
C LYS A 70 1.31 -25.75 -17.92
N ALA A 71 2.46 -25.31 -18.45
CA ALA A 71 3.37 -24.43 -17.71
C ALA A 71 2.68 -23.10 -17.43
N ILE A 72 2.84 -22.57 -16.22
CA ILE A 72 2.32 -21.24 -15.87
C ILE A 72 3.13 -20.21 -16.66
N PRO A 73 2.50 -19.28 -17.40
CA PRO A 73 3.20 -18.23 -18.12
C PRO A 73 4.10 -17.40 -17.19
N GLU A 74 5.22 -16.93 -17.72
CA GLU A 74 6.08 -16.04 -16.94
C GLU A 74 5.35 -14.75 -16.59
N ILE A 75 5.38 -14.40 -15.30
CA ILE A 75 4.78 -13.16 -14.82
C ILE A 75 5.81 -12.05 -15.00
N LYS A 76 5.42 -10.99 -15.71
CA LYS A 76 6.21 -9.76 -15.84
C LYS A 76 6.58 -9.21 -14.47
N ARG A 77 7.87 -8.98 -14.25
CA ARG A 77 8.41 -8.45 -13.00
C ARG A 77 8.73 -6.97 -13.17
N TYR A 78 8.51 -6.22 -12.11
CA TYR A 78 8.81 -4.79 -12.04
C TYR A 78 9.84 -4.54 -10.97
N THR A 79 10.68 -3.54 -11.20
CA THR A 79 11.72 -3.15 -10.26
C THR A 79 11.22 -1.99 -9.41
N PHE A 80 11.45 -2.06 -8.10
CA PHE A 80 11.14 -0.96 -7.20
C PHE A 80 12.15 0.17 -7.36
N ASN A 81 11.67 1.40 -7.52
CA ASN A 81 12.52 2.57 -7.60
C ASN A 81 13.22 2.82 -6.25
N LYS A 82 14.48 3.30 -6.29
CA LYS A 82 15.23 3.72 -5.11
C LYS A 82 15.35 5.24 -5.11
N VAL A 83 14.64 5.88 -4.19
CA VAL A 83 14.65 7.34 -4.05
C VAL A 83 15.97 7.77 -3.41
N GLN A 84 16.86 8.36 -4.22
CA GLN A 84 18.15 8.89 -3.75
C GLN A 84 18.09 10.39 -3.44
N ASN A 85 17.27 11.12 -4.20
CA ASN A 85 17.07 12.56 -4.08
C ASN A 85 15.58 12.85 -4.04
N ASN A 86 15.21 14.01 -3.48
CA ASN A 86 13.83 14.47 -3.59
C ASN A 86 13.50 14.79 -5.06
N GLU A 87 12.31 14.40 -5.48
CA GLU A 87 11.76 14.70 -6.80
C GLU A 87 10.28 15.05 -6.68
N VAL A 88 9.78 15.85 -7.62
CA VAL A 88 8.36 16.20 -7.71
C VAL A 88 7.82 15.67 -9.03
N LEU A 89 6.82 14.78 -8.96
CA LEU A 89 6.05 14.33 -10.11
C LEU A 89 4.74 15.12 -10.13
N PHE A 90 4.50 15.89 -11.18
CA PHE A 90 3.28 16.67 -11.33
C PHE A 90 2.44 16.18 -12.50
N THR A 91 1.13 16.14 -12.32
CA THR A 91 0.16 15.92 -13.41
C THR A 91 -0.93 16.95 -13.35
N ASP A 92 -1.18 17.58 -14.49
CA ASP A 92 -2.30 18.52 -14.67
C ASP A 92 -3.61 17.74 -14.75
N TYR A 93 -4.59 18.16 -13.97
CA TYR A 93 -5.94 17.61 -14.01
C TYR A 93 -6.94 18.70 -13.66
N ASP A 94 -8.09 18.72 -14.34
CA ASP A 94 -9.10 19.75 -14.11
C ASP A 94 -9.84 19.51 -12.79
N MET A 95 -9.28 20.06 -11.71
CA MET A 95 -9.82 19.93 -10.37
C MET A 95 -9.59 21.19 -9.52
N VAL A 96 -10.40 21.33 -8.47
CA VAL A 96 -10.32 22.47 -7.53
C VAL A 96 -9.33 22.19 -6.40
N GLN A 97 -9.17 20.92 -6.03
CA GLN A 97 -8.28 20.46 -4.97
C GLN A 97 -6.94 20.01 -5.55
N SER A 98 -5.93 19.95 -4.69
CA SER A 98 -4.64 19.34 -4.98
C SER A 98 -4.50 18.06 -4.19
N GLU A 99 -4.10 16.98 -4.86
CA GLU A 99 -3.77 15.70 -4.24
C GLU A 99 -2.26 15.57 -4.14
N ILE A 100 -1.74 15.55 -2.92
CA ILE A 100 -0.30 15.59 -2.67
C ILE A 100 0.09 14.33 -1.90
N GLN A 101 1.10 13.61 -2.37
CA GLN A 101 1.54 12.38 -1.75
C GLN A 101 3.06 12.28 -1.70
N TRP A 102 3.60 11.89 -0.55
CA TRP A 102 5.00 11.52 -0.37
C TRP A 102 5.13 10.02 -0.48
N PHE A 103 6.06 9.54 -1.28
CA PHE A 103 6.30 8.12 -1.45
C PHE A 103 7.79 7.80 -1.36
N ARG A 104 8.12 6.69 -0.70
CA ARG A 104 9.48 6.15 -0.67
C ARG A 104 9.45 4.64 -0.44
N ASN A 105 10.15 3.87 -1.27
CA ASN A 105 10.43 2.47 -0.94
C ASN A 105 11.46 2.41 0.22
N GLY A 106 11.30 1.42 1.09
CA GLY A 106 12.19 1.10 2.20
C GLY A 106 12.95 -0.19 1.97
N ASP A 107 13.33 -0.85 3.07
CA ASP A 107 14.00 -2.14 3.04
C ASP A 107 13.02 -3.28 2.74
N ASP A 108 13.56 -4.44 2.36
CA ASP A 108 12.80 -5.66 2.11
C ASP A 108 11.95 -6.08 3.32
N TYR A 109 10.81 -6.71 3.04
CA TYR A 109 9.87 -7.16 4.05
C TYR A 109 10.55 -8.03 5.11
N ASN A 110 10.36 -7.65 6.37
CA ASN A 110 10.76 -8.42 7.53
C ASN A 110 9.56 -8.60 8.49
N PRO A 111 9.08 -9.84 8.71
CA PRO A 111 7.93 -10.07 9.59
C PRO A 111 8.18 -9.65 11.05
N ASN A 112 9.43 -9.48 11.49
CA ASN A 112 9.76 -8.99 12.84
C ASN A 112 9.52 -7.48 13.00
N GLN A 113 9.48 -6.71 11.92
CA GLN A 113 9.20 -5.27 12.00
C GLN A 113 7.70 -4.96 12.02
N VAL A 114 6.84 -5.91 11.65
CA VAL A 114 5.40 -5.64 11.55
C VAL A 114 4.78 -5.18 12.89
N PRO A 115 5.11 -5.75 14.06
CA PRO A 115 4.55 -5.28 15.32
C PRO A 115 4.87 -3.79 15.62
N ILE A 116 6.13 -3.37 15.46
CA ILE A 116 6.52 -1.96 15.68
C ILE A 116 5.89 -1.03 14.63
N ILE A 117 5.78 -1.48 13.37
CA ILE A 117 5.09 -0.74 12.31
C ILE A 117 3.61 -0.55 12.65
N SER A 118 2.93 -1.57 13.18
CA SER A 118 1.51 -1.49 13.53
C SER A 118 1.23 -0.43 14.58
N ILE A 119 1.99 -0.42 15.69
CA ILE A 119 1.82 0.60 16.74
C ILE A 119 2.27 1.99 16.26
N PHE A 120 3.34 2.08 15.46
CA PHE A 120 3.76 3.32 14.85
C PHE A 120 2.66 3.92 13.98
N ASN A 121 2.04 3.12 13.10
CA ASN A 121 0.96 3.58 12.23
C ASN A 121 -0.29 3.99 13.03
N GLU A 122 -0.66 3.23 14.06
CA GLU A 122 -1.79 3.56 14.94
C GLU A 122 -1.57 4.88 15.70
N TYR A 123 -0.32 5.20 16.03
CA TYR A 123 0.06 6.45 16.69
C TYR A 123 0.17 7.64 15.72
N PHE A 124 0.83 7.42 14.58
CA PHE A 124 1.29 8.51 13.74
C PHE A 124 0.22 9.02 12.78
N GLY A 125 -0.39 8.16 11.98
CA GLY A 125 -1.25 8.66 10.90
C GLY A 125 -2.04 7.60 10.12
N GLY A 126 -2.18 6.39 10.66
CA GLY A 126 -2.95 5.31 10.03
C GLY A 126 -4.47 5.41 10.23
N ASN A 127 -4.92 6.35 11.07
CA ASN A 127 -6.34 6.55 11.39
C ASN A 127 -6.59 8.01 11.83
N MET A 128 -7.85 8.35 12.11
CA MET A 128 -8.26 9.71 12.49
C MET A 128 -7.77 10.16 13.87
N SER A 129 -7.42 9.24 14.76
CA SER A 129 -6.88 9.55 16.09
C SER A 129 -5.37 9.81 16.08
N GLY A 130 -4.68 9.45 14.99
CA GLY A 130 -3.24 9.64 14.85
C GLY A 130 -2.82 11.11 14.71
N ILE A 131 -1.56 11.39 15.06
CA ILE A 131 -0.95 12.73 15.04
C ILE A 131 -1.22 13.49 13.74
N VAL A 132 -1.04 12.84 12.59
CA VAL A 132 -1.17 13.47 11.26
C VAL A 132 -2.57 14.03 11.04
N PHE A 133 -3.59 13.25 11.40
CA PHE A 133 -4.97 13.70 11.24
C PHE A 133 -5.31 14.80 12.25
N GLN A 134 -4.91 14.63 13.51
CA GLN A 134 -5.17 15.60 14.56
C GLN A 134 -4.49 16.96 14.30
N ASP A 135 -3.25 16.97 13.80
CA ASP A 135 -2.51 18.20 13.53
C ASP A 135 -2.99 18.89 12.23
N ILE A 136 -3.03 18.16 11.11
CA ILE A 136 -3.29 18.77 9.80
C ILE A 136 -4.78 19.08 9.61
N ARG A 137 -5.65 18.15 10.01
CA ARG A 137 -7.09 18.30 9.79
C ARG A 137 -7.79 18.96 10.98
N GLU A 138 -7.69 18.37 12.17
CA GLU A 138 -8.48 18.87 13.31
C GLU A 138 -7.95 20.21 13.86
N SER A 139 -6.62 20.38 13.97
CA SER A 139 -6.04 21.60 14.53
C SER A 139 -5.91 22.74 13.51
N LYS A 140 -5.47 22.43 12.27
CA LYS A 140 -5.13 23.47 11.27
C LYS A 140 -6.16 23.62 10.14
N ALA A 141 -7.12 22.71 10.02
CA ALA A 141 -8.15 22.72 8.97
C ALA A 141 -7.56 22.88 7.54
N LEU A 142 -6.41 22.26 7.29
CA LEU A 142 -5.69 22.37 6.01
C LEU A 142 -6.22 21.39 4.95
N ALA A 143 -6.68 20.22 5.38
CA ALA A 143 -7.00 19.10 4.51
C ALA A 143 -8.34 18.45 4.82
N TYR A 144 -9.04 17.97 3.79
CA TYR A 144 -10.20 17.09 3.98
C TYR A 144 -9.76 15.66 4.32
N SER A 145 -8.72 15.18 3.65
CA SER A 145 -8.16 13.85 3.90
C SER A 145 -6.65 13.94 4.04
N THR A 146 -6.12 13.28 5.05
CA THR A 146 -4.69 13.26 5.36
C THR A 146 -4.36 11.97 6.11
N TYR A 147 -3.22 11.38 5.79
CA TYR A 147 -2.70 10.21 6.49
C TYR A 147 -1.20 10.09 6.25
N ALA A 148 -0.52 9.34 7.11
CA ALA A 148 0.83 8.87 6.86
C ALA A 148 1.04 7.52 7.50
N SER A 149 1.72 6.63 6.79
CA SER A 149 1.99 5.28 7.27
C SER A 149 3.27 4.72 6.69
N PHE A 150 3.78 3.71 7.38
CA PHE A 150 4.78 2.78 6.87
C PHE A 150 4.08 1.49 6.44
N GLY A 151 3.94 1.30 5.13
CA GLY A 151 3.19 0.23 4.50
C GLY A 151 3.98 -1.06 4.35
N SER A 152 3.28 -2.19 4.53
CA SER A 152 3.81 -3.54 4.31
C SER A 152 3.46 -4.04 2.91
N PRO A 153 4.41 -4.64 2.17
CA PRO A 153 4.16 -5.14 0.81
C PRO A 153 3.32 -6.42 0.82
N GLN A 154 2.96 -6.95 -0.35
CA GLN A 154 2.15 -8.17 -0.42
C GLN A 154 2.97 -9.45 -0.33
N ARG A 155 4.26 -9.40 -0.70
CA ARG A 155 5.15 -10.56 -0.74
C ARG A 155 6.42 -10.32 0.07
N LYS A 156 7.09 -11.41 0.46
CA LYS A 156 8.31 -11.37 1.27
C LYS A 156 9.55 -10.75 0.59
N ASN A 157 9.58 -10.72 -0.74
CA ASN A 157 10.72 -10.21 -1.53
C ASN A 157 10.43 -8.81 -2.09
N GLU A 158 9.50 -8.09 -1.48
CA GLU A 158 9.11 -6.74 -1.85
C GLU A 158 9.47 -5.82 -0.67
N PRO A 159 9.74 -4.53 -0.92
CA PRO A 159 10.11 -3.61 0.14
C PRO A 159 8.89 -3.10 0.91
N PHE A 160 9.11 -2.75 2.18
CA PHE A 160 8.26 -1.78 2.85
C PHE A 160 8.25 -0.45 2.11
N TYR A 161 7.33 0.45 2.46
CA TYR A 161 7.32 1.78 1.88
C TYR A 161 6.75 2.80 2.86
N THR A 162 7.22 4.04 2.79
CA THR A 162 6.56 5.16 3.43
C THR A 162 5.58 5.78 2.45
N ILE A 163 4.38 6.08 2.92
CA ILE A 163 3.39 6.85 2.19
C ILE A 163 2.79 7.91 3.12
N ALA A 164 2.72 9.14 2.65
CA ALA A 164 1.96 10.19 3.30
C ALA A 164 1.15 10.93 2.25
N TYR A 165 0.03 11.50 2.65
CA TYR A 165 -0.92 12.09 1.73
C TYR A 165 -1.66 13.26 2.37
N VAL A 166 -1.91 14.30 1.58
CA VAL A 166 -2.75 15.43 1.92
C VAL A 166 -3.58 15.80 0.68
N GLY A 167 -4.91 15.76 0.82
CA GLY A 167 -5.86 16.35 -0.12
C GLY A 167 -6.35 17.70 0.41
N CYS A 168 -5.95 18.79 -0.24
CA CYS A 168 -6.23 20.16 0.20
C CYS A 168 -6.73 21.05 -0.95
N GLN A 169 -7.20 22.26 -0.63
CA GLN A 169 -7.44 23.28 -1.66
C GLN A 169 -6.09 23.78 -2.21
N ALA A 170 -6.05 24.21 -3.47
CA ALA A 170 -4.81 24.61 -4.13
C ALA A 170 -4.11 25.80 -3.45
N ASP A 171 -4.87 26.75 -2.90
CA ASP A 171 -4.37 27.90 -2.14
C ASP A 171 -3.74 27.52 -0.78
N LYS A 172 -4.12 26.37 -0.21
CA LYS A 172 -3.55 25.81 1.03
C LYS A 172 -2.39 24.84 0.83
N MET A 173 -1.94 24.67 -0.41
CA MET A 173 -0.93 23.66 -0.76
C MET A 173 0.38 23.89 0.01
N LYS A 174 0.84 25.13 0.10
CA LYS A 174 2.12 25.48 0.76
C LYS A 174 2.10 25.08 2.24
N GLU A 175 1.05 25.49 2.96
CA GLU A 175 0.87 25.20 4.38
C GLU A 175 0.71 23.71 4.63
N SER A 176 -0.02 23.01 3.75
CA SER A 176 -0.27 21.57 3.81
C SER A 176 1.01 20.76 3.64
N ILE A 177 1.83 21.09 2.63
CA ILE A 177 3.12 20.44 2.39
C ILE A 177 4.07 20.70 3.56
N ALA A 178 4.15 21.94 4.05
CA ALA A 178 4.98 22.27 5.20
C ALA A 178 4.55 21.52 6.47
N ALA A 179 3.24 21.44 6.74
CA ALA A 179 2.72 20.74 7.90
C ALA A 179 3.05 19.24 7.86
N MET A 180 2.81 18.56 6.74
CA MET A 180 3.16 17.15 6.59
C MET A 180 4.68 16.93 6.69
N GLN A 181 5.49 17.78 6.06
CA GLN A 181 6.95 17.66 6.13
C GLN A 181 7.50 17.84 7.54
N ASN A 182 6.90 18.70 8.35
CA ASN A 182 7.26 18.83 9.75
C ASN A 182 7.01 17.51 10.50
N LEU A 183 5.86 16.88 10.31
CA LEU A 183 5.52 15.59 10.95
C LEU A 183 6.36 14.42 10.42
N LEU A 184 6.71 14.43 9.14
CA LEU A 184 7.62 13.42 8.58
C LEU A 184 9.04 13.57 9.13
N ASN A 185 9.48 14.78 9.49
CA ASN A 185 10.83 15.03 10.02
C ASN A 185 10.93 14.97 11.54
N ASP A 186 9.86 15.25 12.25
CA ASP A 186 9.80 15.27 13.71
C ASP A 186 8.53 14.55 14.19
N LEU A 187 8.68 13.62 15.13
CA LEU A 187 7.57 12.88 15.71
C LEU A 187 7.16 13.55 17.03
N PRO A 188 6.01 14.26 17.08
CA PRO A 188 5.55 14.90 18.31
C PRO A 188 5.37 13.88 19.41
N LYS A 189 5.87 14.15 20.63
CA LYS A 189 5.72 13.25 21.78
C LYS A 189 4.36 13.45 22.45
N SER A 190 3.64 12.34 22.66
CA SER A 190 2.40 12.30 23.44
C SER A 190 2.20 10.92 24.05
N GLU A 191 2.54 10.79 25.34
CA GLU A 191 2.37 9.54 26.10
C GLU A 191 0.90 9.11 26.19
N LYS A 192 -0.01 10.08 26.33
CA LYS A 192 -1.45 9.81 26.37
C LYS A 192 -1.92 9.19 25.06
N LEU A 193 -1.53 9.77 23.92
CA LEU A 193 -1.90 9.22 22.62
C LEU A 193 -1.25 7.85 22.42
N PHE A 194 0.02 7.67 22.77
CA PHE A 194 0.72 6.39 22.64
C PHE A 194 0.01 5.26 23.40
N ASN A 195 -0.37 5.51 24.65
CA ASN A 195 -1.11 4.54 25.46
C ASN A 195 -2.50 4.25 24.87
N ASN A 196 -3.19 5.28 24.36
CA ASN A 196 -4.47 5.10 23.68
C ASN A 196 -4.33 4.29 22.39
N SER A 197 -3.31 4.54 21.57
CA SER A 197 -3.00 3.78 20.36
C SER A 197 -2.71 2.31 20.69
N LYS A 198 -1.93 2.04 21.73
CA LYS A 198 -1.65 0.67 22.19
C LYS A 198 -2.93 -0.06 22.61
N ALA A 199 -3.78 0.59 23.41
CA ALA A 199 -5.06 0.04 23.84
C ALA A 199 -6.04 -0.17 22.65
N GLY A 200 -6.10 0.80 21.73
CA GLY A 200 -6.92 0.74 20.52
C GLY A 200 -6.53 -0.42 19.62
N LEU A 201 -5.24 -0.54 19.30
CA LEU A 201 -4.72 -1.62 18.46
C LEU A 201 -4.94 -2.99 19.10
N LYS A 202 -4.72 -3.12 20.42
CA LYS A 202 -5.06 -4.35 21.15
C LYS A 202 -6.54 -4.69 21.03
N ASN A 203 -7.41 -3.72 21.24
CA ASN A 203 -8.85 -3.93 21.15
C ASN A 203 -9.27 -4.35 19.74
N VAL A 204 -8.74 -3.71 18.69
CA VAL A 204 -8.98 -4.09 17.29
C VAL A 204 -8.57 -5.53 17.06
N ILE A 205 -7.37 -5.94 17.50
CA ILE A 205 -6.91 -7.33 17.35
C ILE A 205 -7.82 -8.29 18.14
N SER A 206 -8.12 -7.99 19.40
CA SER A 206 -8.94 -8.85 20.29
C SER A 206 -10.39 -8.99 19.85
N THR A 207 -10.93 -8.02 19.12
CA THR A 207 -12.32 -8.03 18.63
C THR A 207 -12.43 -8.52 17.18
N SER A 208 -11.35 -8.45 16.40
CA SER A 208 -11.30 -8.99 15.04
C SER A 208 -11.44 -10.51 15.03
N ARG A 209 -12.08 -11.07 13.99
CA ARG A 209 -12.20 -12.51 13.79
C ARG A 209 -11.97 -12.85 12.32
N THR A 210 -11.01 -13.72 12.06
CA THR A 210 -10.86 -14.37 10.75
C THR A 210 -11.70 -15.64 10.76
N THR A 211 -12.83 -15.62 10.07
CA THR A 211 -13.78 -16.74 10.07
C THR A 211 -14.06 -17.25 8.66
N LYS A 212 -14.67 -18.43 8.58
CA LYS A 212 -15.16 -19.00 7.33
C LYS A 212 -14.04 -19.10 6.27
N THR A 213 -14.39 -18.84 5.02
CA THR A 213 -13.48 -18.86 3.87
C THR A 213 -12.32 -17.87 4.01
N SER A 214 -12.46 -16.80 4.80
CA SER A 214 -11.38 -15.83 5.05
C SER A 214 -10.15 -16.47 5.71
N LEU A 215 -10.30 -17.59 6.43
CA LEU A 215 -9.17 -18.33 6.99
C LEU A 215 -8.22 -18.84 5.89
N LEU A 216 -8.78 -19.33 4.78
CA LEU A 216 -8.02 -19.86 3.65
C LEU A 216 -7.18 -18.74 3.00
N PHE A 217 -7.79 -17.57 2.78
CA PHE A 217 -7.11 -16.43 2.19
C PHE A 217 -6.09 -15.79 3.14
N SER A 218 -6.37 -15.74 4.44
CA SER A 218 -5.40 -15.31 5.46
C SER A 218 -4.16 -16.20 5.45
N TYR A 219 -4.34 -17.52 5.42
CA TYR A 219 -3.25 -18.48 5.32
C TYR A 219 -2.45 -18.31 4.02
N LEU A 220 -3.10 -18.16 2.86
CA LEU A 220 -2.39 -17.93 1.60
C LEU A 220 -1.60 -16.62 1.60
N ASN A 221 -2.12 -15.55 2.22
CA ASN A 221 -1.41 -14.28 2.36
C ASN A 221 -0.21 -14.39 3.31
N ALA A 222 -0.34 -15.15 4.41
CA ALA A 222 0.78 -15.48 5.29
C ALA A 222 1.91 -16.20 4.53
N LEU A 223 1.57 -17.19 3.69
CA LEU A 223 2.55 -17.89 2.86
C LEU A 223 3.25 -16.97 1.84
N LYS A 224 2.52 -16.02 1.22
CA LYS A 224 3.15 -15.00 0.33
C LYS A 224 4.17 -14.14 1.07
N LYS A 225 3.92 -13.87 2.35
CA LYS A 225 4.81 -13.15 3.27
C LYS A 225 5.88 -14.06 3.91
N GLY A 226 5.92 -15.34 3.57
CA GLY A 226 6.92 -16.29 4.08
C GLY A 226 6.73 -16.70 5.54
N ILE A 227 5.52 -16.54 6.08
CA ILE A 227 5.18 -16.93 7.45
C ILE A 227 4.06 -17.99 7.46
N GLN A 228 3.95 -18.73 8.56
CA GLN A 228 2.95 -19.79 8.75
C GLN A 228 2.11 -19.58 10.03
N TYR A 229 2.08 -18.35 10.54
CA TYR A 229 1.37 -17.97 11.76
C TYR A 229 0.55 -16.68 11.53
N ASP A 230 -0.37 -16.38 12.45
CA ASP A 230 -1.13 -15.14 12.41
C ASP A 230 -0.27 -13.96 12.90
N MET A 231 -0.07 -12.97 12.04
CA MET A 231 0.68 -11.77 12.38
C MET A 231 0.00 -10.94 13.48
N ASN A 232 -1.32 -10.99 13.60
CA ASN A 232 -2.04 -10.33 14.68
C ASN A 232 -1.72 -10.94 16.05
N GLU A 233 -1.56 -12.27 16.13
CA GLU A 233 -1.14 -12.94 17.36
C GLU A 233 0.24 -12.46 17.80
N LYS A 234 1.21 -12.44 16.87
CA LYS A 234 2.55 -11.92 17.13
C LYS A 234 2.52 -10.46 17.57
N THR A 235 1.79 -9.62 16.83
CA THR A 235 1.66 -8.20 17.14
C THR A 235 1.07 -8.01 18.54
N TYR A 236 -0.03 -8.69 18.86
CA TYR A 236 -0.68 -8.60 20.17
C TYR A 236 0.25 -8.90 21.34
N LYS A 237 1.07 -9.96 21.22
CA LYS A 237 2.04 -10.36 22.26
C LYS A 237 3.16 -9.34 22.46
N GLU A 238 3.61 -8.70 21.38
CA GLU A 238 4.72 -7.72 21.42
C GLU A 238 4.28 -6.33 21.90
N LEU A 239 2.99 -5.97 21.77
CA LEU A 239 2.51 -4.60 22.00
C LEU A 239 2.83 -4.02 23.38
N ASP A 240 2.82 -4.83 24.43
CA ASP A 240 3.12 -4.36 25.78
C ASP A 240 4.59 -4.00 25.98
N HIS A 241 5.49 -4.59 25.18
CA HIS A 241 6.93 -4.38 25.30
C HIS A 241 7.40 -3.07 24.65
N PHE A 242 6.64 -2.51 23.72
CA PHE A 242 7.02 -1.26 23.05
C PHE A 242 6.83 -0.04 23.95
N THR A 243 7.80 0.86 23.92
CA THR A 243 7.70 2.21 24.51
C THR A 243 7.56 3.28 23.42
N PHE A 244 7.33 4.53 23.84
CA PHE A 244 7.31 5.66 22.90
C PHE A 244 8.67 5.81 22.20
N GLU A 245 9.77 5.58 22.93
CA GLU A 245 11.13 5.67 22.41
C GLU A 245 11.37 4.66 21.27
N ASP A 246 10.74 3.49 21.30
CA ASP A 246 10.82 2.51 20.21
C ASP A 246 10.20 3.05 18.91
N ILE A 247 9.00 3.66 18.99
CA ILE A 247 8.36 4.25 17.81
C ILE A 247 9.09 5.51 17.32
N GLN A 248 9.69 6.27 18.24
CA GLN A 248 10.52 7.44 17.89
C GLN A 248 11.81 7.02 17.18
N LYS A 249 12.45 5.94 17.65
CA LYS A 249 13.61 5.35 16.99
C LYS A 249 13.23 4.80 15.62
N PHE A 250 12.10 4.11 15.51
CA PHE A 250 11.57 3.62 14.24
C PHE A 250 11.35 4.76 13.24
N HIS A 251 10.66 5.84 13.64
CA HIS A 251 10.45 7.03 12.80
C HIS A 251 11.78 7.67 12.37
N SER A 252 12.71 7.85 13.30
CA SER A 252 14.01 8.46 13.03
C SER A 252 14.83 7.66 12.00
N GLN A 253 14.77 6.34 12.06
CA GLN A 253 15.52 5.45 11.16
C GLN A 253 14.89 5.35 9.77
N ASN A 254 13.55 5.34 9.72
CA ASN A 254 12.80 4.93 8.53
C ASN A 254 12.02 6.07 7.86
N ILE A 255 11.87 7.24 8.45
CA ILE A 255 10.97 8.29 7.94
C ILE A 255 11.64 9.66 7.99
N ALA A 256 12.16 10.05 9.15
CA ALA A 256 12.74 11.36 9.36
C ALA A 256 13.89 11.66 8.39
N LYS A 257 13.85 12.86 7.79
CA LYS A 257 14.93 13.42 6.96
C LYS A 257 15.36 12.51 5.81
N LYS A 258 14.44 11.66 5.33
CA LYS A 258 14.64 10.82 4.14
C LYS A 258 14.21 11.57 2.87
N PRO A 259 14.79 11.25 1.71
CA PRO A 259 14.30 11.79 0.46
C PRO A 259 12.97 11.13 0.07
N TYR A 260 12.06 11.89 -0.53
CA TYR A 260 10.76 11.41 -0.99
C TYR A 260 10.52 11.80 -2.45
N THR A 261 9.80 10.93 -3.16
CA THR A 261 9.09 11.33 -4.37
C THR A 261 7.77 11.98 -3.95
N LEU A 262 7.64 13.28 -4.20
CA LEU A 262 6.41 14.03 -4.00
C LEU A 262 5.57 13.97 -5.27
N THR A 263 4.39 13.38 -5.24
CA THR A 263 3.47 13.41 -6.37
C THR A 263 2.38 14.43 -6.13
N VAL A 264 2.08 15.27 -7.12
CA VAL A 264 1.10 16.35 -7.05
C VAL A 264 0.14 16.23 -8.23
N LEU A 265 -1.15 16.03 -7.95
CA LEU A 265 -2.23 16.10 -8.93
C LEU A 265 -3.00 17.38 -8.67
N GLY A 266 -3.21 18.20 -9.68
CA GLY A 266 -3.99 19.42 -9.55
C GLY A 266 -3.96 20.22 -10.83
N LYS A 267 -4.68 21.34 -10.84
CA LYS A 267 -4.73 22.22 -12.01
C LYS A 267 -3.46 23.07 -12.14
N ASP A 268 -2.79 23.01 -13.28
CA ASP A 268 -1.48 23.66 -13.53
C ASP A 268 -1.46 25.16 -13.20
N ASP A 269 -2.53 25.87 -13.58
CA ASP A 269 -2.70 27.31 -13.37
C ASP A 269 -2.92 27.72 -11.90
N LYS A 270 -3.22 26.75 -11.02
CA LYS A 270 -3.39 26.95 -9.57
C LYS A 270 -2.16 26.51 -8.78
N MET A 271 -1.12 26.00 -9.42
CA MET A 271 0.06 25.49 -8.73
C MET A 271 1.02 26.60 -8.33
N ASN A 272 1.48 26.53 -7.07
CA ASN A 272 2.62 27.31 -6.61
C ASN A 272 3.94 26.61 -6.99
N TRP A 273 4.41 26.86 -8.21
CA TRP A 273 5.61 26.23 -8.75
C TRP A 273 6.88 26.53 -7.96
N ASP A 274 7.03 27.74 -7.41
CA ASP A 274 8.21 28.11 -6.64
C ASP A 274 8.26 27.41 -5.28
N GLU A 275 7.10 27.08 -4.71
CA GLU A 275 7.02 26.21 -3.55
C GLU A 275 7.42 24.78 -3.90
N LEU A 276 6.87 24.22 -4.98
CA LEU A 276 7.16 22.84 -5.40
C LEU A 276 8.65 22.61 -5.71
N LYS A 277 9.34 23.59 -6.32
CA LYS A 277 10.78 23.50 -6.61
C LYS A 277 11.65 23.29 -5.36
N LYS A 278 11.17 23.67 -4.16
CA LYS A 278 11.90 23.45 -2.90
C LYS A 278 11.95 21.97 -2.52
N TYR A 279 11.05 21.15 -3.08
CA TYR A 279 10.90 19.73 -2.79
C TYR A 279 11.52 18.83 -3.86
N GLY A 280 12.35 19.37 -4.76
CA GLY A 280 13.11 18.58 -5.72
C GLY A 280 12.89 19.00 -7.17
N THR A 281 13.52 18.26 -8.08
CA THR A 281 13.36 18.48 -9.53
C THR A 281 11.94 18.11 -9.95
N ILE A 282 11.28 19.01 -10.67
CA ILE A 282 9.91 18.80 -11.14
C ILE A 282 9.94 18.08 -12.49
N LYS A 283 9.23 16.96 -12.56
CA LYS A 283 8.90 16.24 -13.78
C LYS A 283 7.38 16.31 -13.99
N LYS A 284 6.95 16.90 -15.09
CA LYS A 284 5.54 16.85 -15.52
C LYS A 284 5.29 15.49 -16.19
N LEU A 285 4.18 14.85 -15.83
CA LEU A 285 3.70 13.60 -16.41
C LEU A 285 2.35 13.86 -17.06
N SER A 286 2.19 13.36 -18.28
CA SER A 286 0.92 13.30 -19.00
C SER A 286 0.00 12.23 -18.40
N LEU A 287 -1.27 12.20 -18.83
CA LEU A 287 -2.18 11.13 -18.43
C LEU A 287 -1.75 9.81 -19.07
N GLU A 288 -1.23 9.87 -20.29
CA GLU A 288 -0.67 8.75 -21.04
C GLU A 288 0.54 8.15 -20.31
N ASP A 289 1.41 8.97 -19.69
CA ASP A 289 2.52 8.47 -18.84
C ASP A 289 2.02 7.68 -17.61
N ILE A 290 0.83 8.02 -17.10
CA ILE A 290 0.26 7.43 -15.89
C ILE A 290 -0.55 6.17 -16.21
N PHE A 291 -1.43 6.24 -17.20
CA PHE A 291 -2.37 5.18 -17.55
C PHE A 291 -1.84 4.25 -18.63
N GLY A 292 -0.93 4.74 -19.48
CA GLY A 292 -0.35 3.98 -20.59
C GLY A 292 -1.12 4.08 -21.91
N TYR A 293 -2.21 4.86 -21.96
CA TYR A 293 -3.08 5.07 -23.12
C TYR A 293 -3.78 6.43 -23.04
#